data_AF-A0A924XD50-F1
#
_entry.id   AF-A0A924XD50-F1
#
_cell.length_a   1.000
_cell.length_b   1.000
_cell.length_c   1.000
_cell.angle_alpha   90.00
_cell.angle_beta   90.00
_cell.angle_gamma   90.00
#
_symmetry.space_group_name_H-M   'P 1'
#
loop_
_entity.id
_entity.type
_entity.pdbx_description
1 polymer ?
#
loop_
_entity_poly.entity_id
_entity_poly.type
_entity_poly.pdbx_seq_one_letter_code
_entity_poly.pdbx_strand_id
1 'polypeptide(L)'
;MSSPVKLCWSAVGDAQTSFSHFMRVLRTGGIVDDYALRPGIGLVCVGDYFDYGAVDDANVAMVGREGTQTLRWLAGQPADRVIILLGNHDIARVMELAYETDATFRAAQYLAREVATDLANRDEFITRYPNIPTPEVALRDFSTFAVEQRQLVQELLIARRVTLAASGVLDGKPVLITHAAVPTHDLEAIGMEPTTDVSAIASAVNAFLDAAVDAVAPLWQLGEEAALDLAPL
;
A
#
# COMPACT_ATOMS: atom_id res chain seq x y z
N MET A 1 -7.39 16.46 35.36
CA MET A 1 -7.65 15.92 34.02
C MET A 1 -6.96 16.83 33.03
N SER A 2 -5.84 16.41 32.46
CA SER A 2 -5.14 17.18 31.42
C SER A 2 -5.95 17.14 30.14
N SER A 3 -6.22 18.31 29.53
CA SER A 3 -6.83 18.37 28.19
C SER A 3 -6.04 17.50 27.21
N PRO A 4 -6.71 16.76 26.30
CA PRO A 4 -6.00 15.98 25.30
C PRO A 4 -5.05 16.88 24.51
N VAL A 5 -3.79 16.45 24.39
CA VAL A 5 -2.79 17.17 23.61
C VAL A 5 -3.28 17.19 22.16
N LYS A 6 -3.54 18.39 21.63
CA LYS A 6 -3.93 18.54 20.23
C LYS A 6 -2.74 18.15 19.36
N LEU A 7 -2.91 17.13 18.53
CA LEU A 7 -1.89 16.70 17.57
C LEU A 7 -1.79 17.69 16.41
N CYS A 8 -0.57 17.96 15.96
CA CYS A 8 -0.26 18.57 14.68
C CYS A 8 -0.01 17.44 13.67
N TRP A 9 -0.83 17.36 12.63
CA TRP A 9 -0.73 16.29 11.63
C TRP A 9 0.14 16.73 10.45
N SER A 10 1.02 15.83 10.00
CA SER A 10 1.75 15.95 8.74
C SER A 10 1.36 14.81 7.82
N ALA A 11 1.43 15.04 6.51
CA ALA A 11 1.19 14.02 5.50
C ALA A 11 2.43 13.84 4.62
N VAL A 12 2.74 12.58 4.29
CA VAL A 12 3.79 12.20 3.34
C VAL A 12 3.18 11.17 2.41
N GLY A 13 3.24 11.39 1.10
CA GLY A 13 2.77 10.43 0.12
C GLY A 13 3.89 9.86 -0.73
N ASP A 14 3.58 8.75 -1.38
CA ASP A 14 4.47 8.01 -2.27
C ASP A 14 5.79 7.67 -1.57
N ALA A 15 5.68 6.76 -0.60
CA ALA A 15 6.80 6.33 0.22
C ALA A 15 7.73 5.34 -0.50
N GLN A 16 7.68 5.31 -1.84
CA GLN A 16 8.47 4.48 -2.74
C GLN A 16 9.92 4.99 -2.77
N THR A 17 10.63 4.77 -1.67
CA THR A 17 12.01 5.21 -1.48
C THR A 17 12.74 4.34 -0.46
N SER A 18 14.05 4.58 -0.33
CA SER A 18 14.85 3.87 0.68
C SER A 18 14.43 4.25 2.10
N PHE A 19 14.49 3.31 3.05
CA PHE A 19 14.11 3.58 4.44
C PHE A 19 14.93 4.76 5.02
N SER A 20 16.22 4.82 4.68
CA SER A 20 17.10 5.93 5.08
C SER A 20 16.66 7.28 4.52
N HIS A 21 16.17 7.32 3.26
CA HIS A 21 15.64 8.54 2.66
C HIS A 21 14.33 8.93 3.32
N PHE A 22 13.40 7.98 3.51
CA PHE A 22 12.14 8.20 4.20
C PHE A 22 12.36 8.85 5.58
N MET A 23 13.22 8.27 6.43
CA MET A 23 13.54 8.83 7.75
C MET A 23 14.19 10.21 7.67
N ARG A 24 15.02 10.48 6.65
CA ARG A 24 15.62 11.80 6.43
C ARG A 24 14.57 12.86 6.09
N VAL A 25 13.58 12.52 5.26
CA VAL A 25 12.45 13.41 4.94
C VAL A 25 11.66 13.73 6.20
N LEU A 26 11.29 12.70 6.98
CA LEU A 26 10.57 12.89 8.24
C LEU A 26 11.35 13.77 9.24
N ARG A 27 12.67 13.58 9.34
CA ARG A 27 13.53 14.40 10.22
C ARG A 27 13.60 15.85 9.77
N THR A 28 13.75 16.07 8.46
CA THR A 28 13.78 17.42 7.88
C THR A 28 12.46 18.16 8.09
N GLY A 29 11.34 17.44 8.00
CA GLY A 29 10.01 17.96 8.32
C GLY A 29 9.73 18.14 9.81
N GLY A 30 10.67 17.79 10.70
CA GLY A 30 10.49 17.89 12.15
C GLY A 30 9.40 16.95 12.69
N ILE A 31 9.14 15.82 12.00
CA ILE A 31 8.13 14.82 12.36
C ILE A 31 8.71 13.80 13.37
N VAL A 32 9.96 13.40 13.15
CA VAL A 32 10.68 12.43 13.99
C VAL A 32 11.93 13.04 14.62
N ASP A 33 12.31 12.52 15.78
CA ASP A 33 13.63 12.68 16.39
C ASP A 33 14.31 11.31 16.37
N ASP A 34 15.43 11.21 15.66
CA ASP A 34 16.03 9.95 15.20
C ASP A 34 15.03 9.01 14.48
N TYR A 35 14.44 8.07 15.25
CA TYR A 35 13.45 7.10 14.79
C TYR A 35 12.11 7.19 15.56
N ALA A 36 11.97 8.13 16.48
CA ALA A 36 10.78 8.29 17.33
C ALA A 36 9.91 9.44 16.83
N LEU A 37 8.60 9.23 16.76
CA LEU A 37 7.64 10.28 16.41
C LEU A 37 7.60 11.36 17.52
N ARG A 38 7.91 12.62 17.18
CA ARG A 38 8.01 13.71 18.15
C ARG A 38 6.70 13.95 18.91
N PRO A 39 6.71 14.24 20.22
CA PRO A 39 5.49 14.48 20.99
C PRO A 39 4.57 15.52 20.35
N GLY A 40 3.26 15.27 20.35
CA GLY A 40 2.29 16.19 19.76
C GLY A 40 2.20 16.15 18.23
N ILE A 41 2.98 15.29 17.55
CA ILE A 41 2.89 15.10 16.10
C ILE A 41 2.10 13.84 15.76
N GLY A 42 1.25 13.94 14.75
CA GLY A 42 0.62 12.82 14.03
C GLY A 42 1.12 12.76 12.58
N LEU A 43 1.09 11.58 11.98
CA LEU A 43 1.54 11.33 10.60
C LEU A 43 0.47 10.58 9.82
N VAL A 44 0.14 11.06 8.62
CA VAL A 44 -0.57 10.30 7.59
C VAL A 44 0.44 9.92 6.53
N CYS A 45 0.68 8.63 6.31
CA CYS A 45 1.55 8.15 5.25
C CYS A 45 0.70 7.56 4.13
N VAL A 46 0.87 8.06 2.90
CA VAL A 46 -0.02 7.81 1.76
C VAL A 46 0.66 6.90 0.74
N GLY A 47 0.53 5.58 0.95
CA GLY A 47 0.74 4.54 -0.05
C GLY A 47 2.11 4.37 -0.70
N ASP A 48 2.17 3.30 -1.49
CA ASP A 48 3.26 2.85 -2.35
C ASP A 48 4.59 2.71 -1.61
N TYR A 49 4.63 1.77 -0.67
CA TYR A 49 5.82 1.51 0.15
C TYR A 49 6.89 0.66 -0.56
N PHE A 50 6.55 0.05 -1.70
CA PHE A 50 7.39 -0.92 -2.40
C PHE A 50 7.80 -0.43 -3.80
N ASP A 51 8.80 -1.10 -4.40
CA ASP A 51 9.20 -0.94 -5.81
C ASP A 51 9.85 0.40 -6.20
N TYR A 52 10.86 0.85 -5.46
CA TYR A 52 11.59 2.07 -5.84
C TYR A 52 12.85 1.82 -6.66
N GLY A 53 13.02 2.65 -7.70
CA GLY A 53 14.26 2.79 -8.46
C GLY A 53 14.49 1.73 -9.53
N ALA A 54 15.55 1.93 -10.33
CA ALA A 54 16.02 0.93 -11.27
C ALA A 54 16.78 -0.15 -10.50
N VAL A 55 16.25 -1.37 -10.54
CA VAL A 55 16.76 -2.48 -9.75
C VAL A 55 17.64 -3.35 -10.62
N ASP A 56 18.94 -3.39 -10.32
CA ASP A 56 19.81 -4.47 -10.82
C ASP A 56 19.66 -5.72 -9.93
N ASP A 57 20.06 -6.87 -10.47
CA ASP A 57 19.91 -8.15 -9.76
C ASP A 57 20.70 -8.19 -8.43
N ALA A 58 21.70 -7.32 -8.26
CA ALA A 58 22.50 -7.22 -7.05
C ALA A 58 21.75 -6.56 -5.88
N ASN A 59 20.88 -5.57 -6.16
CA ASN A 59 20.24 -4.76 -5.13
C ASN A 59 18.75 -5.08 -4.90
N VAL A 60 18.12 -5.87 -5.77
CA VAL A 60 16.69 -6.21 -5.68
C VAL A 60 16.23 -6.73 -4.32
N ALA A 61 17.00 -7.63 -3.71
CA ALA A 61 16.63 -8.19 -2.41
C ALA A 61 16.74 -7.14 -1.29
N MET A 62 17.65 -6.18 -1.42
CA MET A 62 17.77 -5.08 -0.46
C MET A 62 16.59 -4.11 -0.62
N VAL A 63 16.34 -3.63 -1.83
CA VAL A 63 15.24 -2.70 -2.14
C VAL A 63 13.89 -3.28 -1.68
N GLY A 64 13.64 -4.56 -1.99
CA GLY A 64 12.41 -5.23 -1.57
C GLY A 64 12.21 -5.31 -0.04
N ARG A 65 13.28 -5.33 0.76
CA ARG A 65 13.19 -5.33 2.23
C ARG A 65 12.99 -3.94 2.82
N GLU A 66 13.39 -2.88 2.13
CA GLU A 66 13.29 -1.53 2.67
C GLU A 66 11.85 -1.04 2.75
N GLY A 67 10.98 -1.42 1.81
CA GLY A 67 9.54 -1.17 1.93
C GLY A 67 8.92 -1.86 3.15
N THR A 68 9.28 -3.12 3.39
CA THR A 68 8.91 -3.87 4.60
C THR A 68 9.40 -3.17 5.87
N GLN A 69 10.61 -2.63 5.86
CA GLN A 69 11.17 -1.88 6.99
C GLN A 69 10.38 -0.59 7.28
N THR A 70 10.00 0.16 6.23
CA THR A 70 9.15 1.36 6.34
C THR A 70 7.79 1.02 6.95
N LEU A 71 7.10 0.00 6.41
CA LEU A 71 5.79 -0.43 6.92
C LEU A 71 5.86 -0.93 8.37
N ARG A 72 6.86 -1.72 8.73
CA ARG A 72 7.04 -2.18 10.12
C ARG A 72 7.29 -1.01 11.07
N TRP A 73 8.09 -0.03 10.65
CA TRP A 73 8.33 1.16 11.47
C TRP A 73 7.04 1.97 11.69
N LEU A 74 6.25 2.19 10.63
CA LEU A 74 4.95 2.88 10.70
C LEU A 74 3.97 2.12 11.60
N ALA A 75 3.84 0.82 11.39
CA ALA A 75 2.94 -0.05 12.15
C ALA A 75 3.29 -0.10 13.64
N GLY A 76 4.58 -0.01 13.98
CA GLY A 76 5.09 0.05 15.36
C GLY A 76 4.83 1.37 16.08
N GLN A 77 4.37 2.43 15.39
CA GLN A 77 3.97 3.67 16.03
C GLN A 77 2.54 3.57 16.60
N PRO A 78 2.19 4.38 17.62
CA PRO A 78 0.82 4.45 18.15
C PRO A 78 -0.20 4.72 17.04
N ALA A 79 -1.25 3.90 16.97
CA ALA A 79 -2.26 3.96 15.90
C ALA A 79 -3.07 5.27 15.91
N ASP A 80 -3.21 5.91 17.07
CA ASP A 80 -3.84 7.23 17.24
C ASP A 80 -2.95 8.39 16.74
N ARG A 81 -1.69 8.10 16.39
CA ARG A 81 -0.71 9.09 15.91
C ARG A 81 -0.19 8.79 14.51
N VAL A 82 -0.43 7.61 13.96
CA VAL A 82 0.02 7.25 12.60
C VAL A 82 -1.08 6.53 11.84
N ILE A 83 -1.53 7.15 10.75
CA ILE A 83 -2.45 6.58 9.77
C ILE A 83 -1.63 6.10 8.58
N ILE A 84 -1.85 4.87 8.16
CA ILE A 84 -1.15 4.22 7.04
C ILE A 84 -2.20 3.98 5.95
N LEU A 85 -2.08 4.67 4.81
CA LEU A 85 -2.95 4.43 3.66
C LEU A 85 -2.26 3.47 2.70
N LEU A 86 -3.01 2.52 2.13
CA LEU A 86 -2.50 1.65 1.08
C LEU A 86 -2.55 2.37 -0.27
N GLY A 87 -1.48 2.20 -1.04
CA GLY A 87 -1.43 2.53 -2.46
C GLY A 87 -1.65 1.32 -3.35
N ASN A 88 -1.65 1.55 -4.65
CA ASN A 88 -1.86 0.50 -5.65
C ASN A 88 -0.73 -0.52 -5.63
N HIS A 89 0.51 -0.10 -5.36
CA HIS A 89 1.61 -1.06 -5.21
C HIS A 89 1.38 -1.95 -4.00
N ASP A 90 0.92 -1.40 -2.88
CA ASP A 90 0.75 -2.16 -1.64
C ASP A 90 -0.39 -3.18 -1.75
N ILE A 91 -1.55 -2.74 -2.23
CA ILE A 91 -2.73 -3.59 -2.33
C ILE A 91 -2.56 -4.70 -3.38
N ALA A 92 -1.78 -4.44 -4.44
CA ALA A 92 -1.54 -5.44 -5.48
C ALA A 92 -0.85 -6.70 -4.96
N ARG A 93 -0.17 -6.62 -3.81
CA ARG A 93 0.44 -7.80 -3.17
C ARG A 93 -0.61 -8.82 -2.75
N VAL A 94 -1.79 -8.35 -2.35
CA VAL A 94 -2.87 -9.19 -1.83
C VAL A 94 -4.04 -9.34 -2.80
N MET A 95 -4.01 -8.63 -3.93
CA MET A 95 -4.99 -8.74 -5.02
C MET A 95 -4.37 -9.50 -6.20
N GLU A 96 -3.77 -8.81 -7.18
CA GLU A 96 -3.22 -9.38 -8.41
C GLU A 96 -2.15 -10.43 -8.13
N LEU A 97 -1.28 -10.18 -7.15
CA LEU A 97 -0.13 -11.03 -6.84
C LEU A 97 -0.44 -12.06 -5.73
N ALA A 98 -1.71 -12.27 -5.38
CA ALA A 98 -2.11 -13.13 -4.27
C ALA A 98 -1.66 -14.60 -4.42
N TYR A 99 -1.52 -15.07 -5.66
CA TYR A 99 -1.16 -16.46 -5.99
C TYR A 99 0.30 -16.61 -6.46
N GLU A 100 1.06 -15.52 -6.50
CA GLU A 100 2.45 -15.58 -6.97
C GLU A 100 3.39 -16.05 -5.86
N THR A 101 4.43 -16.78 -6.24
CA THR A 101 5.56 -17.14 -5.37
C THR A 101 6.79 -16.35 -5.80
N ASP A 102 7.81 -16.25 -4.94
CA ASP A 102 9.08 -15.64 -5.34
C ASP A 102 9.65 -16.31 -6.59
N ALA A 103 9.52 -17.63 -6.71
CA ALA A 103 10.02 -18.39 -7.85
C ALA A 103 9.23 -18.12 -9.14
N THR A 104 7.89 -18.13 -9.09
CA THR A 104 7.04 -17.89 -10.26
C THR A 104 7.16 -16.44 -10.73
N PHE A 105 7.18 -15.49 -9.80
CA PHE A 105 7.32 -14.08 -10.14
C PHE A 105 8.71 -13.77 -10.74
N ARG A 106 9.78 -14.38 -10.22
CA ARG A 106 11.11 -14.31 -10.84
C ARG A 106 11.12 -14.87 -12.25
N ALA A 107 10.50 -16.03 -12.46
CA ALA A 107 10.39 -16.62 -13.80
C ALA A 107 9.60 -15.70 -14.76
N ALA A 108 8.57 -15.01 -14.25
CA ALA A 108 7.86 -13.98 -15.01
C ALA A 108 8.77 -12.81 -15.35
N GLN A 109 9.55 -12.29 -14.41
CA GLN A 109 10.51 -11.21 -14.68
C GLN A 109 11.53 -11.60 -15.76
N TYR A 110 12.03 -12.84 -15.76
CA TYR A 110 12.94 -13.31 -16.82
C TYR A 110 12.27 -13.28 -18.20
N LEU A 111 11.06 -13.85 -18.32
CA LEU A 111 10.33 -13.82 -19.59
C LEU A 111 9.98 -12.39 -20.00
N ALA A 112 9.60 -11.52 -19.06
CA ALA A 112 9.30 -10.13 -19.34
C ALA A 112 10.51 -9.37 -19.90
N ARG A 113 11.73 -9.65 -19.43
CA ARG A 113 12.97 -9.09 -19.99
C ARG A 113 13.19 -9.53 -21.44
N GLU A 114 12.89 -10.79 -21.76
CA GLU A 114 12.98 -11.31 -23.14
C GLU A 114 11.92 -10.63 -24.04
N VAL A 115 10.67 -10.53 -23.58
CA VAL A 115 9.59 -9.83 -24.30
C VAL A 115 9.87 -8.36 -24.51
N ALA A 116 10.52 -7.67 -23.56
CA ALA A 116 10.91 -6.28 -23.71
C ALA A 116 11.91 -6.06 -24.87
N THR A 117 12.63 -7.11 -25.27
CA THR A 117 13.52 -7.10 -26.44
C THR A 117 12.86 -7.61 -27.72
N ASP A 118 11.78 -8.39 -27.60
CA ASP A 118 11.01 -8.96 -28.71
C ASP A 118 9.50 -9.05 -28.37
N LEU A 119 8.72 -8.11 -28.91
CA LEU A 119 7.29 -7.99 -28.65
C LEU A 119 6.46 -9.19 -29.17
N ALA A 120 7.03 -10.05 -30.01
CA ALA A 120 6.34 -11.24 -30.54
C ALA A 120 5.90 -12.22 -29.43
N ASN A 121 6.51 -12.15 -28.25
CA ASN A 121 6.27 -13.08 -27.15
C ASN A 121 5.34 -12.51 -26.07
N ARG A 122 4.67 -11.37 -26.30
CA ARG A 122 3.74 -10.78 -25.32
C ARG A 122 2.57 -11.72 -24.99
N ASP A 123 2.03 -12.38 -26.00
CA ASP A 123 0.91 -13.33 -25.82
C ASP A 123 1.33 -14.57 -25.03
N GLU A 124 2.58 -15.02 -25.20
CA GLU A 124 3.16 -16.11 -24.39
C GLU A 124 3.23 -15.70 -22.92
N PHE A 125 3.69 -14.49 -22.62
CA PHE A 125 3.74 -13.98 -21.24
C PHE A 125 2.36 -13.98 -20.60
N ILE A 126 1.36 -13.39 -21.26
CA ILE A 126 -0.01 -13.30 -20.74
C ILE A 126 -0.61 -14.69 -20.51
N THR A 127 -0.35 -15.62 -21.43
CA THR A 127 -0.82 -17.01 -21.31
C THR A 127 -0.17 -17.73 -20.13
N ARG A 128 1.12 -17.49 -19.89
CA ARG A 128 1.91 -18.21 -18.88
C ARG A 128 1.76 -17.62 -17.47
N TYR A 129 1.55 -16.31 -17.36
CA TYR A 129 1.46 -15.58 -16.10
C TYR A 129 0.18 -14.74 -16.05
N PRO A 130 -1.01 -15.38 -15.99
CA PRO A 130 -2.29 -14.68 -16.11
C PRO A 130 -2.59 -13.72 -14.94
N ASN A 131 -1.91 -13.89 -13.80
CA ASN A 131 -2.06 -13.01 -12.64
C ASN A 131 -1.16 -11.77 -12.69
N ILE A 132 -0.28 -11.67 -13.70
CA ILE A 132 0.61 -10.53 -13.88
C ILE A 132 0.14 -9.78 -15.14
N PRO A 133 -0.50 -8.60 -14.99
CA PRO A 133 -1.26 -7.99 -16.08
C PRO A 133 -0.47 -7.80 -17.37
N THR A 134 0.77 -7.31 -17.26
CA THR A 134 1.66 -7.11 -18.41
C THR A 134 3.12 -7.38 -18.06
N PRO A 135 3.99 -7.63 -19.07
CA PRO A 135 5.43 -7.70 -18.87
C PRO A 135 6.01 -6.43 -18.23
N GLU A 136 5.50 -5.25 -18.59
CA GLU A 136 5.97 -3.97 -18.05
C GLU A 136 5.69 -3.85 -16.54
N VAL A 137 4.53 -4.34 -16.10
CA VAL A 137 4.16 -4.37 -14.67
C VAL A 137 5.13 -5.25 -13.89
N ALA A 138 5.51 -6.42 -14.44
CA ALA A 138 6.48 -7.32 -13.80
C ALA A 138 7.88 -6.68 -13.64
N LEU A 139 8.30 -5.86 -14.61
CA LEU A 139 9.64 -5.27 -14.66
C LEU A 139 9.77 -3.97 -13.89
N ARG A 140 8.74 -3.14 -13.91
CA ARG A 140 8.79 -1.78 -13.36
C ARG A 140 7.98 -1.70 -12.09
N ASP A 141 6.68 -1.98 -12.20
CA ASP A 141 5.72 -1.64 -11.15
C ASP A 141 5.85 -2.58 -9.95
N PHE A 142 6.15 -3.87 -10.17
CA PHE A 142 6.33 -4.88 -9.11
C PHE A 142 7.75 -5.44 -9.11
N SER A 143 8.72 -4.59 -9.47
CA SER A 143 10.12 -4.97 -9.71
C SER A 143 10.79 -5.67 -8.53
N THR A 144 10.28 -5.46 -7.32
CA THR A 144 10.82 -6.01 -6.08
C THR A 144 9.87 -6.91 -5.31
N PHE A 145 8.82 -7.42 -5.97
CA PHE A 145 7.88 -8.34 -5.34
C PHE A 145 8.60 -9.46 -4.59
N ALA A 146 8.14 -9.68 -3.36
CA ALA A 146 8.49 -10.83 -2.56
C ALA A 146 7.27 -11.27 -1.73
N VAL A 147 7.13 -12.57 -1.49
CA VAL A 147 6.05 -13.14 -0.68
C VAL A 147 6.04 -12.55 0.74
N GLU A 148 7.20 -12.20 1.30
CA GLU A 148 7.30 -11.51 2.60
C GLU A 148 6.54 -10.17 2.63
N GLN A 149 6.55 -9.42 1.53
CA GLN A 149 5.81 -8.15 1.43
C GLN A 149 4.31 -8.40 1.50
N ARG A 150 3.82 -9.40 0.77
CA ARG A 150 2.42 -9.83 0.80
C ARG A 150 1.99 -10.24 2.21
N GLN A 151 2.79 -11.07 2.87
CA GLN A 151 2.52 -11.52 4.24
C GLN A 151 2.41 -10.33 5.20
N LEU A 152 3.31 -9.35 5.13
CA LEU A 152 3.21 -8.15 5.95
C LEU A 152 1.94 -7.35 5.67
N VAL A 153 1.57 -7.17 4.39
CA VAL A 153 0.33 -6.46 4.04
C VAL A 153 -0.91 -7.18 4.58
N GLN A 154 -0.97 -8.52 4.48
CA GLN A 154 -2.04 -9.34 5.06
C GLN A 154 -2.12 -9.16 6.58
N GLU A 155 -0.99 -9.23 7.28
CA GLU A 155 -0.92 -9.02 8.73
C GLU A 155 -1.47 -7.65 9.14
N LEU A 156 -1.10 -6.60 8.41
CA LEU A 156 -1.54 -5.24 8.69
C LEU A 156 -3.03 -5.03 8.38
N LEU A 157 -3.55 -5.64 7.32
CA LEU A 157 -4.98 -5.63 6.98
C LEU A 157 -5.80 -6.35 8.05
N ILE A 158 -5.40 -7.56 8.45
CA ILE A 158 -6.06 -8.33 9.53
C ILE A 158 -6.06 -7.53 10.83
N ALA A 159 -4.96 -6.84 11.14
CA ALA A 159 -4.85 -6.00 12.33
C ALA A 159 -5.59 -4.65 12.22
N ARG A 160 -6.23 -4.34 11.07
CA ARG A 160 -6.83 -3.04 10.75
C ARG A 160 -5.88 -1.86 10.99
N ARG A 161 -4.60 -2.08 10.70
CA ARG A 161 -3.52 -1.11 10.91
C ARG A 161 -3.34 -0.17 9.72
N VAL A 162 -3.83 -0.59 8.55
CA VAL A 162 -3.83 0.12 7.28
C VAL A 162 -5.27 0.39 6.84
N THR A 163 -5.47 1.39 6.00
CA THR A 163 -6.79 1.84 5.58
C THR A 163 -6.72 2.39 4.14
N LEU A 164 -7.85 2.61 3.46
CA LEU A 164 -7.85 3.19 2.10
C LEU A 164 -7.98 4.71 2.10
N ALA A 165 -8.64 5.26 3.12
CA ALA A 165 -8.93 6.69 3.21
C ALA A 165 -8.78 7.24 4.62
N ALA A 166 -8.44 8.53 4.72
CA ALA A 166 -8.51 9.31 5.94
C ALA A 166 -9.21 10.64 5.68
N SER A 167 -9.83 11.21 6.71
CA SER A 167 -10.46 12.52 6.65
C SER A 167 -9.85 13.46 7.68
N GLY A 168 -9.78 14.75 7.36
CA GLY A 168 -9.25 15.77 8.26
C GLY A 168 -9.76 17.16 7.96
N VAL A 169 -9.11 18.16 8.57
CA VAL A 169 -9.38 19.58 8.32
C VAL A 169 -8.06 20.29 8.03
N LEU A 170 -7.97 20.95 6.88
CA LEU A 170 -6.84 21.79 6.47
C LEU A 170 -7.35 23.20 6.23
N ASP A 171 -6.78 24.20 6.92
CA ASP A 171 -7.19 25.60 6.83
C ASP A 171 -8.71 25.83 6.98
N GLY A 172 -9.33 25.08 7.89
CA GLY A 172 -10.77 25.15 8.17
C GLY A 172 -11.66 24.43 7.15
N LYS A 173 -11.08 23.76 6.15
CA LYS A 173 -11.82 23.01 5.14
C LYS A 173 -11.71 21.50 5.36
N PRO A 174 -12.81 20.74 5.19
CA PRO A 174 -12.74 19.29 5.20
C PRO A 174 -11.84 18.79 4.06
N VAL A 175 -10.99 17.81 4.35
CA VAL A 175 -10.13 17.15 3.37
C VAL A 175 -10.30 15.65 3.44
N LEU A 176 -10.37 15.01 2.28
CA LEU A 176 -10.25 13.57 2.10
C LEU A 176 -8.82 13.28 1.65
N ILE A 177 -8.16 12.32 2.28
CA ILE A 177 -6.81 11.88 1.95
C ILE A 177 -6.93 10.42 1.52
N THR A 178 -6.48 10.15 0.31
CA THR A 178 -6.49 8.83 -0.35
C THR A 178 -5.20 8.74 -1.17
N HIS A 179 -4.76 7.53 -1.49
CA HIS A 179 -3.59 7.36 -2.36
C HIS A 179 -3.87 7.85 -3.78
N ALA A 180 -4.97 7.37 -4.35
CA ALA A 180 -5.52 7.81 -5.62
C ALA A 180 -6.93 8.37 -5.43
N ALA A 181 -7.49 8.97 -6.48
CA ALA A 181 -8.86 9.47 -6.42
C ALA A 181 -9.86 8.35 -6.09
N VAL A 182 -10.95 8.71 -5.40
CA VAL A 182 -12.14 7.86 -5.23
C VAL A 182 -13.28 8.48 -6.05
N PRO A 183 -13.45 8.08 -7.31
CA PRO A 183 -14.54 8.51 -8.16
C PRO A 183 -15.93 8.29 -7.55
N THR A 184 -16.88 9.16 -7.92
CA THR A 184 -18.29 9.02 -7.48
C THR A 184 -18.91 7.69 -7.89
N HIS A 185 -18.55 7.15 -9.06
CA HIS A 185 -19.12 5.88 -9.53
C HIS A 185 -18.68 4.69 -8.67
N ASP A 186 -17.48 4.73 -8.08
CA ASP A 186 -17.01 3.69 -7.17
C ASP A 186 -17.75 3.77 -5.83
N LEU A 187 -18.00 5.00 -5.35
CA LEU A 187 -18.83 5.23 -4.17
C LEU A 187 -20.26 4.73 -4.37
N GLU A 188 -20.88 5.03 -5.51
CA GLU A 188 -22.22 4.54 -5.86
C GLU A 188 -22.25 3.00 -5.92
N ALA A 189 -21.19 2.39 -6.46
CA ALA A 189 -21.09 0.94 -6.62
C ALA A 189 -20.90 0.19 -5.28
N ILE A 190 -20.35 0.85 -4.24
CA ILE A 190 -20.36 0.34 -2.86
C ILE A 190 -21.64 0.74 -2.07
N GLY A 191 -22.65 1.27 -2.75
CA GLY A 191 -23.96 1.60 -2.16
C GLY A 191 -24.00 2.93 -1.42
N MET A 192 -23.05 3.84 -1.67
CA MET A 192 -23.01 5.16 -1.06
C MET A 192 -23.73 6.19 -1.93
N GLU A 193 -24.69 6.91 -1.33
CA GLU A 193 -25.35 8.04 -1.98
C GLU A 193 -24.38 9.21 -2.20
N PRO A 194 -24.50 9.99 -3.30
CA PRO A 194 -23.66 11.14 -3.56
C PRO A 194 -23.64 12.13 -2.38
N THR A 195 -22.45 12.44 -1.88
CA THR A 195 -22.25 13.35 -0.74
C THR A 195 -20.94 14.11 -0.84
N THR A 196 -20.86 15.23 -0.13
CA THR A 196 -19.63 16.02 0.06
C THR A 196 -19.01 15.84 1.44
N ASP A 197 -19.61 14.99 2.29
CA ASP A 197 -19.07 14.67 3.60
C ASP A 197 -17.87 13.72 3.47
N VAL A 198 -16.67 14.30 3.55
CA VAL A 198 -15.40 13.56 3.46
C VAL A 198 -15.22 12.51 4.55
N SER A 199 -15.83 12.71 5.73
CA SER A 199 -15.72 11.75 6.84
C SER A 199 -16.62 10.55 6.60
N ALA A 200 -17.81 10.78 6.03
CA ALA A 200 -18.67 9.72 5.57
C ALA A 200 -18.01 8.92 4.44
N ILE A 201 -17.38 9.60 3.47
CA ILE A 201 -16.67 8.94 2.37
C ILE A 201 -15.53 8.06 2.90
N ALA A 202 -14.66 8.60 3.74
CA ALA A 202 -13.56 7.82 4.31
C ALA A 202 -14.07 6.61 5.10
N SER A 203 -15.12 6.79 5.89
CA SER A 203 -15.72 5.69 6.67
C SER A 203 -16.31 4.60 5.78
N ALA A 204 -17.01 4.97 4.70
CA ALA A 204 -17.62 4.01 3.78
C ALA A 204 -16.58 3.16 3.05
N VAL A 205 -15.54 3.81 2.49
CA VAL A 205 -14.46 3.11 1.78
C VAL A 205 -13.68 2.20 2.72
N ASN A 206 -13.40 2.65 3.95
CA ASN A 206 -12.70 1.81 4.93
C ASN A 206 -13.56 0.66 5.46
N ALA A 207 -14.87 0.87 5.64
CA ALA A 207 -15.80 -0.20 6.01
C ALA A 207 -15.92 -1.26 4.91
N PHE A 208 -15.85 -0.84 3.65
CA PHE A 208 -15.81 -1.76 2.51
C PHE A 208 -14.52 -2.60 2.51
N LEU A 209 -13.35 -1.96 2.75
CA LEU A 209 -12.08 -2.67 2.95
C LEU A 209 -12.20 -3.71 4.08
N ASP A 210 -12.68 -3.28 5.25
CA ASP A 210 -12.79 -4.15 6.42
C ASP A 210 -13.67 -5.38 6.13
N ALA A 211 -14.79 -5.20 5.43
CA ALA A 211 -15.67 -6.29 5.04
C ALA A 211 -14.99 -7.26 4.04
N ALA A 212 -14.26 -6.74 3.06
CA ALA A 212 -13.50 -7.54 2.10
C ALA A 212 -12.38 -8.33 2.80
N VAL A 213 -11.67 -7.71 3.75
CA VAL A 213 -10.66 -8.36 4.58
C VAL A 213 -11.27 -9.44 5.45
N ASP A 214 -12.39 -9.17 6.12
CA ASP A 214 -13.08 -10.16 6.98
C ASP A 214 -13.48 -11.42 6.19
N ALA A 215 -13.79 -11.29 4.89
CA ALA A 215 -14.13 -12.42 4.02
C ALA A 215 -12.93 -13.34 3.69
N VAL A 216 -11.72 -12.79 3.59
CA VAL A 216 -10.51 -13.52 3.15
C VAL A 216 -9.55 -13.87 4.29
N ALA A 217 -9.60 -13.12 5.41
CA ALA A 217 -8.73 -13.29 6.56
C ALA A 217 -8.67 -14.74 7.11
N PRO A 218 -9.78 -15.51 7.19
CA PRO A 218 -9.72 -16.90 7.65
C PRO A 218 -8.79 -17.78 6.80
N LEU A 219 -8.76 -17.56 5.48
CA LEU A 219 -7.91 -18.31 4.56
C LEU A 219 -6.44 -17.93 4.76
N TRP A 220 -6.14 -16.63 4.84
CA TRP A 220 -4.78 -16.16 5.10
C TRP A 220 -4.23 -16.67 6.43
N GLN A 221 -5.05 -16.71 7.48
CA GLN A 221 -4.65 -17.25 8.79
C GLN A 221 -4.34 -18.75 8.77
N LEU A 222 -4.91 -19.50 7.83
CA LEU A 222 -4.59 -20.90 7.58
C LEU A 222 -3.37 -21.08 6.65
N GLY A 223 -2.81 -19.97 6.14
CA GLY A 223 -1.72 -19.99 5.17
C GLY A 223 -2.19 -20.33 3.75
N GLU A 224 -3.49 -20.25 3.47
CA GLU A 224 -4.05 -20.49 2.15
C GLU A 224 -3.93 -19.24 1.27
N GLU A 225 -3.70 -19.45 -0.03
CA GLU A 225 -3.67 -18.39 -1.02
C GLU A 225 -5.10 -17.94 -1.34
N ALA A 226 -5.37 -16.65 -1.18
CA ALA A 226 -6.64 -16.06 -1.54
C ALA A 226 -6.45 -14.58 -1.89
N ALA A 227 -7.06 -14.15 -2.99
CA ALA A 227 -7.05 -12.76 -3.39
C ALA A 227 -8.08 -11.96 -2.58
N LEU A 228 -7.66 -10.80 -2.09
CA LEU A 228 -8.58 -9.75 -1.70
C LEU A 228 -9.30 -9.26 -2.96
N ASP A 229 -10.61 -9.06 -2.87
CA ASP A 229 -11.40 -8.46 -3.94
C ASP A 229 -11.93 -7.11 -3.44
N LEU A 230 -11.47 -6.04 -4.09
CA LEU A 230 -11.96 -4.69 -3.82
C LEU A 230 -12.87 -4.16 -4.92
N ALA A 231 -13.17 -4.94 -5.96
CA ALA A 231 -14.13 -4.50 -6.97
C ALA A 231 -15.46 -4.16 -6.28
N PRO A 232 -16.01 -2.95 -6.50
CA PRO A 232 -15.76 -2.06 -7.63
C PRO A 232 -14.78 -0.90 -7.38
N LEU A 233 -14.13 -0.81 -6.21
CA LEU A 233 -13.17 0.24 -5.87
C LEU A 233 -11.86 0.19 -6.68
#